data_AF-A0A1I5Z7V9-F1
#
_entry.id   AF-A0A1I5Z7V9-F1
#
_cell.length_a   1.000
_cell.length_b   1.000
_cell.length_c   1.000
_cell.angle_alpha   90.00
_cell.angle_beta   90.00
_cell.angle_gamma   90.00
#
_symmetry.space_group_name_H-M   'P 1'
#
loop_
_entity.id
_entity.type
_entity.pdbx_description
1 polymer ?
#
loop_
_entity_poly.entity_id
_entity_poly.type
_entity_poly.pdbx_seq_one_letter_code
_entity_poly.pdbx_strand_id
1 'polypeptide(L)'
;MLTNPLSFIQNKLVKLGIILLILATLDAFFTDFGIQSHHITEANPIMRNLYEGNLIGFYLIKIALPILLIGIVSKLKSRPFIVVLLNVAIFLYVSVLFLHFFWLTLAFIEM
;
A
#
# COMPACT_ATOMS: atom_id res chain seq x y z
N MET A 1 -13.10 20.59 -26.04
CA MET A 1 -12.58 19.21 -26.05
C MET A 1 -13.26 18.45 -24.90
N LEU A 2 -14.38 17.76 -25.16
CA LEU A 2 -15.11 17.01 -24.14
C LEU A 2 -14.35 15.71 -23.86
N THR A 3 -13.72 15.59 -22.69
CA THR A 3 -13.09 14.34 -22.27
C THR A 3 -14.17 13.29 -22.02
N ASN A 4 -14.05 12.13 -22.67
CA ASN A 4 -14.95 10.99 -22.44
C ASN A 4 -14.97 10.65 -20.93
N PRO A 5 -16.14 10.57 -20.27
CA PRO A 5 -16.21 10.31 -18.83
C PRO A 5 -15.49 9.02 -18.40
N LEU A 6 -15.38 8.04 -19.30
CA LEU A 6 -14.64 6.79 -19.03
C LEU A 6 -13.13 7.02 -18.95
N SER A 7 -12.55 7.86 -19.80
CA SER A 7 -11.11 8.15 -19.78
C SER A 7 -10.71 8.99 -18.57
N PHE A 8 -11.62 9.85 -18.09
CA PHE A 8 -11.42 10.60 -16.84
C PHE A 8 -11.33 9.67 -15.63
N ILE A 9 -12.26 8.72 -15.49
CA ILE A 9 -12.26 7.75 -14.38
C ILE A 9 -11.00 6.89 -14.43
N GLN A 10 -10.60 6.41 -15.61
CA GLN A 10 -9.40 5.59 -15.78
C GLN A 10 -8.13 6.32 -15.35
N ASN A 11 -7.93 7.57 -15.78
CA ASN A 11 -6.80 8.40 -15.35
C ASN A 11 -6.78 8.61 -13.83
N LYS A 12 -7.95 8.79 -13.23
CA LYS A 12 -8.09 8.88 -11.77
C LYS A 12 -7.67 7.57 -11.09
N LEU A 13 -8.11 6.41 -11.59
CA LEU A 13 -7.75 5.09 -11.05
C LEU A 13 -6.24 4.83 -11.11
N VAL A 14 -5.58 5.18 -12.22
CA VAL A 14 -4.12 5.02 -12.35
C VAL A 14 -3.39 5.89 -11.33
N LYS A 15 -3.80 7.16 -11.15
CA LYS A 15 -3.22 8.04 -10.11
C LYS A 15 -3.40 7.47 -8.71
N LEU A 16 -4.60 6.99 -8.38
CA LEU A 16 -4.88 6.35 -7.08
C LEU A 16 -4.04 5.08 -6.90
N GLY A 17 -3.86 4.27 -7.96
CA GLY A 17 -3.00 3.10 -7.93
C GLY A 17 -1.53 3.45 -7.65
N ILE A 18 -1.00 4.53 -8.25
CA ILE A 18 0.36 5.02 -7.98
C ILE A 18 0.50 5.47 -6.52
N ILE A 19 -0.50 6.20 -5.99
CA ILE A 19 -0.52 6.59 -4.57
C ILE A 19 -0.50 5.35 -3.68
N LEU A 20 -1.34 4.35 -3.98
CA LEU A 20 -1.38 3.09 -3.24
C LEU A 20 -0.04 2.35 -3.29
N LEU A 21 0.64 2.33 -4.44
CA LEU A 21 1.96 1.72 -4.59
C LEU A 21 3.01 2.39 -3.69
N ILE A 22 3.04 3.73 -3.65
CA ILE A 22 3.94 4.47 -2.78
C ILE A 22 3.66 4.13 -1.31
N LEU A 23 2.39 4.18 -0.90
CA LEU A 23 1.99 3.88 0.47
C LEU A 23 2.32 2.43 0.87
N ALA A 24 2.05 1.46 0.00
CA ALA A 24 2.36 0.05 0.25
C ALA A 24 3.87 -0.22 0.33
N THR A 25 4.67 0.52 -0.44
CA THR A 25 6.14 0.43 -0.38
C THR A 25 6.65 1.00 0.95
N LEU A 26 6.12 2.13 1.40
CA LEU A 26 6.47 2.72 2.70
C LEU A 26 6.03 1.82 3.86
N ASP A 27 4.84 1.23 3.79
CA ASP A 27 4.35 0.25 4.76
C ASP A 27 5.29 -0.97 4.86
N ALA A 28 5.71 -1.52 3.72
CA ALA A 28 6.69 -2.62 3.69
C ALA A 28 8.01 -2.22 4.39
N PHE A 29 8.55 -1.05 4.03
CA PHE A 29 9.80 -0.54 4.58
C PHE A 29 9.72 -0.30 6.10
N PHE A 30 8.68 0.38 6.58
CA PHE A 30 8.54 0.66 8.01
C PHE A 30 8.17 -0.57 8.82
N THR A 31 7.42 -1.52 8.24
CA THR A 31 7.15 -2.80 8.89
C THR A 31 8.45 -3.58 9.08
N ASP A 32 9.26 -3.68 8.03
CA ASP A 32 10.55 -4.36 8.07
C ASP A 32 11.49 -3.70 9.09
N PHE A 33 11.67 -2.39 9.01
CA PHE A 33 12.48 -1.64 9.98
C PHE A 33 11.99 -1.83 11.42
N GLY A 34 10.67 -1.80 11.65
CA GLY A 34 10.09 -1.97 12.97
C GLY A 34 10.19 -3.39 13.54
N ILE A 35 10.20 -4.41 12.68
CA ILE A 35 10.43 -5.80 13.10
C ILE A 35 11.91 -6.02 13.43
N GLN A 36 12.83 -5.54 12.59
CA GLN A 36 14.28 -5.69 12.81
C GLN A 36 14.75 -4.96 14.08
N SER A 37 14.08 -3.87 14.45
CA SER A 37 14.33 -3.12 15.68
C SER A 37 13.54 -3.63 16.89
N HIS A 38 12.77 -4.71 16.74
CA HIS A 38 11.95 -5.33 17.79
C HIS A 38 10.87 -4.41 18.41
N HIS A 39 10.47 -3.35 17.71
CA HIS A 39 9.43 -2.42 18.20
C HIS A 39 8.01 -2.86 17.85
N ILE A 40 7.82 -3.57 16.73
CA ILE A 40 6.51 -4.05 16.27
C ILE A 40 6.59 -5.48 15.72
N THR A 41 5.42 -6.07 15.46
CA THR A 41 5.30 -7.35 14.74
C THR A 41 4.32 -7.20 13.58
N GLU A 42 4.48 -7.98 12.51
CA GLU A 42 3.57 -7.95 11.34
C GLU A 42 2.20 -8.51 11.72
N ALA A 43 1.17 -7.67 11.79
CA ALA A 43 -0.16 -8.08 12.28
C ALA A 43 -0.88 -9.04 11.32
N ASN A 44 -0.55 -9.03 10.02
CA ASN A 44 -1.14 -9.93 9.04
C ASN A 44 -0.46 -11.32 9.08
N PRO A 45 -1.15 -12.40 9.48
CA PRO A 45 -0.54 -13.72 9.61
C PRO A 45 0.10 -14.25 8.31
N ILE A 46 -0.50 -13.93 7.15
CA ILE A 46 0.03 -14.35 5.85
C ILE A 46 1.34 -13.62 5.56
N MET A 47 1.37 -12.31 5.78
CA MET A 47 2.59 -11.52 5.56
C MET A 47 3.66 -11.85 6.58
N ARG A 48 3.30 -12.20 7.82
CA ARG A 48 4.22 -12.66 8.85
C ARG A 48 4.94 -13.94 8.42
N ASN A 49 4.19 -14.95 7.98
CA ASN A 49 4.78 -16.19 7.46
C ASN A 49 5.72 -15.94 6.27
N LEU A 50 5.37 -14.98 5.39
CA LEU A 50 6.24 -14.59 4.27
C LEU A 50 7.50 -13.88 4.75
N TYR A 51 7.37 -12.96 5.69
CA TYR A 51 8.50 -12.22 6.25
C TYR A 51 9.51 -13.15 6.92
N GLU A 52 9.01 -14.07 7.75
CA GLU A 52 9.84 -15.05 8.48
C GLU A 52 10.49 -16.08 7.54
N GLY A 53 9.82 -16.47 6.45
CA GLY A 53 10.36 -17.42 5.48
C GLY A 53 11.30 -16.79 4.44
N ASN A 54 10.94 -15.62 3.92
CA ASN A 54 11.69 -14.93 2.87
C ASN A 54 11.34 -13.42 2.81
N LEU A 55 12.24 -12.58 3.31
CA LEU A 55 12.12 -11.12 3.26
C LEU A 55 11.86 -10.57 1.85
N ILE A 56 12.50 -11.12 0.81
CA ILE A 56 12.28 -10.69 -0.57
C ILE A 56 10.82 -10.98 -0.98
N GLY A 57 10.28 -12.13 -0.57
CA GLY A 57 8.88 -12.50 -0.82
C GLY A 57 7.89 -11.52 -0.18
N PHE A 58 8.17 -11.07 1.05
CA PHE A 58 7.38 -10.06 1.74
C PHE A 58 7.29 -8.74 0.94
N TYR A 59 8.43 -8.19 0.51
CA TYR A 59 8.46 -6.97 -0.31
C TYR A 59 7.81 -7.17 -1.67
N LEU A 60 8.11 -8.28 -2.33
CA LEU A 60 7.57 -8.59 -3.65
C LEU A 60 6.05 -8.58 -3.65
N ILE A 61 5.38 -9.18 -2.66
CA ILE A 61 3.91 -9.18 -2.62
C ILE A 61 3.37 -7.77 -2.38
N LYS A 62 3.90 -7.02 -1.41
CA LYS A 62 3.41 -5.67 -1.08
C LYS A 62 3.58 -4.69 -2.27
N ILE A 63 4.61 -4.87 -3.10
CA ILE A 63 4.90 -4.02 -4.26
C ILE A 63 4.20 -4.52 -5.54
N ALA A 64 4.21 -5.83 -5.79
CA ALA A 64 3.65 -6.40 -7.01
C ALA A 64 2.13 -6.26 -7.07
N LEU A 65 1.42 -6.36 -5.94
CA LEU A 65 -0.04 -6.26 -5.92
C LEU A 65 -0.54 -4.88 -6.41
N PRO A 66 -0.05 -3.72 -5.91
CA PRO A 66 -0.39 -2.42 -6.48
C PRO A 66 0.04 -2.25 -7.94
N ILE A 67 1.19 -2.78 -8.37
CA ILE A 67 1.64 -2.73 -9.77
C ILE A 67 0.66 -3.48 -10.67
N LEU A 68 0.28 -4.70 -10.29
CA LEU A 68 -0.70 -5.51 -11.02
C LEU A 68 -2.04 -4.77 -11.08
N LEU A 69 -2.47 -4.15 -9.98
CA LEU A 69 -3.70 -3.37 -9.94
C LEU A 69 -3.65 -2.19 -10.93
N ILE A 70 -2.54 -1.44 -11.00
CA ILE A 70 -2.34 -0.36 -11.99
C ILE A 70 -2.44 -0.93 -13.42
N GLY A 71 -1.79 -2.06 -13.69
CA GLY A 71 -1.85 -2.76 -14.98
C GLY A 71 -3.26 -3.19 -15.37
N ILE A 72 -4.07 -3.64 -14.41
CA ILE A 72 -5.45 -4.05 -14.60
C ILE A 72 -6.36 -2.84 -14.87
N VAL A 73 -6.31 -1.80 -14.01
CA VAL A 73 -7.20 -0.62 -14.15
C VAL A 73 -6.85 0.24 -15.36
N SER A 74 -5.63 0.15 -15.87
CA SER A 74 -5.21 0.82 -17.11
C SER A 74 -5.76 0.16 -18.37
N LYS A 75 -6.28 -1.08 -18.31
CA LYS A 75 -6.80 -1.80 -19.48
C LYS A 75 -8.30 -2.10 -19.42
N LEU A 76 -8.89 -2.16 -18.22
CA LEU A 76 -10.31 -2.48 -18.04
C LEU A 76 -11.22 -1.25 -18.11
N LYS A 77 -12.46 -1.46 -18.59
CA LYS A 77 -13.52 -0.45 -18.48
C LYS A 77 -13.73 -0.09 -17.01
N SER A 78 -13.34 1.12 -16.67
CA SER A 78 -13.36 1.62 -15.31
C SER A 78 -14.80 1.75 -14.79
N ARG A 79 -15.06 1.17 -13.62
CA ARG A 79 -16.34 1.29 -12.91
C ARG A 79 -16.16 2.25 -11.73
N PRO A 80 -17.15 3.11 -11.43
CA PRO A 80 -17.05 4.07 -10.32
C PRO A 80 -16.81 3.41 -8.95
N PHE A 81 -17.32 2.19 -8.74
CA PHE A 81 -17.08 1.44 -7.51
C PHE A 81 -15.60 1.11 -7.27
N ILE A 82 -14.79 0.91 -8.33
CA ILE A 82 -13.35 0.66 -8.20
C ILE A 82 -12.65 1.89 -7.60
N VAL A 83 -13.12 3.10 -7.93
CA VAL A 83 -12.60 4.34 -7.34
C VAL A 83 -12.87 4.36 -5.84
N VAL A 84 -14.06 3.96 -5.40
CA VAL A 84 -14.41 3.88 -3.97
C VAL A 84 -13.51 2.89 -3.25
N LEU A 85 -13.37 1.67 -3.78
CA LEU A 85 -12.48 0.66 -3.19
C LEU A 85 -11.03 1.12 -3.08
N LEU A 86 -10.49 1.76 -4.12
CA LEU A 86 -9.13 2.31 -4.08
C LEU A 86 -8.97 3.41 -3.03
N ASN A 87 -9.97 4.29 -2.87
CA ASN A 87 -9.90 5.32 -1.82
C ASN A 87 -9.98 4.70 -0.43
N VAL A 88 -10.78 3.66 -0.23
CA VAL A 88 -10.81 2.91 1.04
C VAL A 88 -9.45 2.26 1.31
N ALA A 89 -8.85 1.61 0.31
CA ALA A 89 -7.53 1.02 0.45
C ALA A 89 -6.46 2.08 0.80
N ILE A 90 -6.45 3.21 0.11
CA ILE A 90 -5.54 4.34 0.40
C ILE A 90 -5.75 4.85 1.82
N PHE A 91 -7.01 5.02 2.26
CA PHE A 91 -7.32 5.46 3.60
C PHE A 91 -6.74 4.50 4.66
N LEU A 92 -6.95 3.18 4.48
CA LEU A 92 -6.38 2.16 5.37
C LEU A 92 -4.85 2.23 5.42
N TYR A 93 -4.18 2.34 4.26
CA TYR A 93 -2.73 2.47 4.21
C TYR A 93 -2.22 3.75 4.87
N VAL A 94 -2.93 4.87 4.71
CA VAL A 94 -2.60 6.11 5.41
C VAL A 94 -2.74 5.92 6.93
N SER A 95 -3.81 5.27 7.40
CA SER A 95 -3.99 4.98 8.83
C SER A 95 -2.87 4.11 9.39
N VAL A 96 -2.44 3.08 8.66
CA VAL A 96 -1.29 2.24 9.05
C VAL A 96 0.01 3.06 9.04
N LEU A 97 0.19 3.97 8.08
CA LEU A 97 1.36 4.84 8.05
C LEU A 97 1.41 5.79 9.27
N PHE A 98 0.26 6.29 9.73
CA PHE A 98 0.20 7.03 11.00
C PHE A 98 0.59 6.18 12.20
N LEU A 99 0.18 4.90 12.23
CA LEU A 99 0.66 3.97 13.25
C LEU A 99 2.18 3.81 13.19
N HIS A 100 2.77 3.76 11.98
CA HIS A 100 4.22 3.75 11.81
C HIS A 100 4.90 4.98 12.40
N PHE A 101 4.40 6.17 12.07
CA PHE A 101 4.93 7.40 12.64
C PHE A 101 4.80 7.43 14.17
N PHE A 102 3.66 6.97 14.72
CA PHE A 102 3.46 6.92 16.16
C PHE A 102 4.52 6.06 16.87
N TRP A 103 4.70 4.79 16.45
CA TRP A 103 5.69 3.95 17.13
C TRP A 103 7.14 4.40 16.85
N LEU A 104 7.42 4.95 15.65
CA LEU A 104 8.74 5.54 15.36
C LEU A 104 9.04 6.68 16.34
N THR A 105 8.09 7.58 16.58
CA THR A 105 8.31 8.68 17.54
C THR A 105 8.57 8.16 18.96
N LEU A 106 7.89 7.09 19.38
CA LEU A 106 8.15 6.45 20.68
C LEU A 106 9.56 5.84 20.71
N ALA A 107 9.95 5.09 19.68
CA ALA A 107 11.26 4.45 19.58
C ALA A 107 12.41 5.47 19.63
N PHE A 108 12.26 6.65 19.02
CA PHE A 108 13.27 7.72 19.08
C PHE A 108 13.32 8.44 20.44
N ILE A 109 12.23 8.48 21.20
CA ILE A 109 12.20 9.09 22.54
C ILE A 109 12.84 8.15 23.58
N GLU A 110 12.74 6.84 23.38
CA GLU A 110 13.28 5.82 24.31
C GLU A 110 14.80 5.55 24.13
N MET A 111 15.44 6.11 23.10
CA MET A 111 16.91 6.09 22.87
C MET A 111 17.63 7.25 23.57
#